data_AF-A0A6B1D378-F1
#
_entry.id   AF-A0A6B1D378-F1
#
_cell.length_a   1.000
_cell.length_b   1.000
_cell.length_c   1.000
_cell.angle_alpha   90.00
_cell.angle_beta   90.00
_cell.angle_gamma   90.00
#
_symmetry.space_group_name_H-M   'P 1'
#
loop_
_entity.id
_entity.type
_entity.pdbx_description
1 polymer ?
#
loop_
_entity_poly.entity_id
_entity_poly.type
_entity_poly.pdbx_seq_one_letter_code
_entity_poly.pdbx_strand_id
1 'polypeptide(L)'
;MSTDTTRSGDNASKAGGQTEDAVVEALGHILSRSEAARSALASTLREGGTAVGTIAGVRSEDTDVEGERPGLAGYDGEGVVRALIQVVCWADLTPGQPNAYFKGLPLDRPAALLFIAPAARLAALWPELCRRADEQFTIIGATTPGDLRAATVSGGERRLMLTSWNALLELMERVVSGAGDVEAEAGIGQLLGELDRMGQGSYRT
;
A
#
# COMPACT_ATOMS: atom_id res chain seq x y z
N MET A 1 -30.79 40.09 7.20
CA MET A 1 -29.37 39.74 7.15
C MET A 1 -29.25 38.31 7.66
N SER A 2 -29.15 37.35 6.74
CA SER A 2 -28.90 35.93 7.09
C SER A 2 -27.70 35.51 6.26
N THR A 3 -26.56 35.31 6.90
CA THR A 3 -25.42 34.64 6.27
C THR A 3 -25.48 33.17 6.65
N ASP A 4 -25.94 32.42 5.66
CA ASP A 4 -25.75 30.99 5.46
C ASP A 4 -24.25 30.67 5.56
N THR A 5 -23.88 29.72 6.41
CA THR A 5 -22.55 29.10 6.42
C THR A 5 -22.73 27.73 7.05
N THR A 6 -23.00 26.72 6.22
CA THR A 6 -22.52 25.33 6.38
C THR A 6 -22.87 24.56 5.11
N ARG A 7 -21.97 24.56 4.10
CA ARG A 7 -22.02 23.57 3.01
C ARG A 7 -20.69 23.38 2.26
N SER A 8 -19.56 23.36 2.99
CA SER A 8 -18.24 23.15 2.36
C SER A 8 -17.46 21.92 2.85
N GLY A 9 -17.91 21.21 3.90
CA GLY A 9 -17.18 20.08 4.48
C GLY A 9 -17.39 18.74 3.76
N ASP A 10 -18.63 18.39 3.42
CA ASP A 10 -18.97 17.03 2.96
C ASP A 10 -18.48 16.68 1.55
N ASN A 11 -18.25 17.67 0.69
CA ASN A 11 -17.80 17.44 -0.69
C ASN A 11 -16.29 17.17 -0.80
N ALA A 12 -15.48 17.72 0.11
CA ALA A 12 -14.03 17.56 0.08
C ALA A 12 -13.61 16.13 0.49
N SER A 13 -14.23 15.58 1.54
CA SER A 13 -13.97 14.20 1.97
C SER A 13 -14.43 13.16 0.94
N LYS A 14 -15.56 13.43 0.25
CA LYS A 14 -16.09 12.56 -0.80
C LYS A 14 -15.25 12.60 -2.09
N ALA A 15 -14.72 13.77 -2.45
CA ALA A 15 -13.80 13.92 -3.59
C ALA A 15 -12.41 13.30 -3.29
N GLY A 16 -11.92 13.43 -2.06
CA GLY A 16 -10.70 12.75 -1.59
C GLY A 16 -10.79 11.23 -1.70
N GLY A 17 -11.93 10.64 -1.32
CA GLY A 17 -12.20 9.21 -1.44
C GLY A 17 -12.23 8.71 -2.89
N GLN A 18 -12.96 9.38 -3.79
CA GLN A 18 -13.01 8.99 -5.21
C GLN A 18 -11.65 9.05 -5.92
N THR A 19 -10.78 9.95 -5.47
CA THR A 19 -9.42 10.07 -6.04
C THR A 19 -8.49 8.98 -5.49
N GLU A 20 -8.67 8.58 -4.23
CA GLU A 20 -7.94 7.46 -3.63
C GLU A 20 -8.34 6.13 -4.28
N ASP A 21 -9.64 5.92 -4.52
CA ASP A 21 -10.16 4.76 -5.24
C ASP A 21 -9.54 4.65 -6.64
N ALA A 22 -9.46 5.76 -7.38
CA ALA A 22 -8.84 5.80 -8.71
C ALA A 22 -7.35 5.41 -8.69
N VAL A 23 -6.61 5.82 -7.66
CA VAL A 23 -5.19 5.46 -7.49
C VAL A 23 -5.04 3.98 -7.14
N VAL A 24 -5.91 3.44 -6.28
CA VAL A 24 -5.95 2.01 -5.96
C VAL A 24 -6.27 1.19 -7.20
N GLU A 25 -7.28 1.59 -7.98
CA GLU A 25 -7.66 0.95 -9.24
C GLU A 25 -6.53 0.96 -10.26
N ALA A 26 -5.87 2.11 -10.44
CA ALA A 26 -4.75 2.24 -11.37
C ALA A 26 -3.56 1.34 -10.98
N LEU A 27 -3.16 1.34 -9.70
CA LEU A 27 -2.10 0.46 -9.20
C LEU A 27 -2.49 -1.02 -9.36
N GLY A 28 -3.72 -1.36 -8.99
CA GLY A 28 -4.27 -2.71 -9.13
C GLY A 28 -4.28 -3.17 -10.58
N HIS A 29 -4.64 -2.29 -11.51
CA HIS A 29 -4.63 -2.56 -12.94
C HIS A 29 -3.23 -2.95 -13.45
N ILE A 30 -2.22 -2.13 -13.15
CA ILE A 30 -0.81 -2.37 -13.53
C ILE A 30 -0.35 -3.73 -12.98
N LEU A 31 -0.54 -3.95 -11.68
CA LEU A 31 -0.11 -5.19 -11.02
C LEU A 31 -0.87 -6.42 -11.51
N SER A 32 -2.14 -6.29 -11.91
CA SER A 32 -2.93 -7.41 -12.43
C SER A 32 -2.42 -7.91 -13.79
N ARG A 33 -1.82 -7.03 -14.61
CA ARG A 33 -1.41 -7.34 -15.99
C ARG A 33 0.07 -7.58 -16.17
N SER A 34 0.92 -6.98 -15.34
CA SER A 34 2.36 -7.05 -15.51
C SER A 34 3.03 -7.98 -14.50
N GLU A 35 3.63 -9.07 -14.98
CA GLU A 35 4.49 -9.93 -14.16
C GLU A 35 5.73 -9.16 -13.67
N ALA A 36 6.28 -8.28 -14.49
CA ALA A 36 7.40 -7.43 -14.12
C ALA A 36 7.03 -6.49 -12.95
N ALA A 37 5.85 -5.86 -13.00
CA ALA A 37 5.36 -5.05 -11.89
C ALA A 37 5.14 -5.87 -10.60
N ARG A 38 4.59 -7.08 -10.70
CA ARG A 38 4.44 -7.99 -9.54
C ARG A 38 5.79 -8.44 -8.98
N SER A 39 6.79 -8.64 -9.84
CA SER A 39 8.17 -8.96 -9.44
C SER A 39 8.84 -7.79 -8.69
N ALA A 40 8.58 -6.55 -9.12
CA ALA A 40 8.99 -5.36 -8.38
C ALA A 40 8.34 -5.30 -6.99
N LEU A 41 7.02 -5.49 -6.90
CA LEU A 41 6.31 -5.58 -5.62
C LEU A 41 6.90 -6.67 -4.71
N ALA A 42 7.10 -7.89 -5.23
CA ALA A 42 7.70 -8.98 -4.48
C ALA A 42 9.13 -8.65 -4.00
N SER A 43 9.88 -7.88 -4.80
CA SER A 43 11.21 -7.41 -4.42
C SER A 43 11.17 -6.38 -3.29
N THR A 44 10.21 -5.44 -3.29
CA THR A 44 9.96 -4.54 -2.16
C THR A 44 9.65 -5.32 -0.89
N LEU A 45 8.77 -6.33 -0.98
CA LEU A 45 8.40 -7.17 0.16
C LEU A 45 9.59 -7.96 0.72
N ARG A 46 10.44 -8.49 -0.17
CA ARG A 46 11.68 -9.17 0.20
C ARG A 46 12.69 -8.24 0.88
N GLU A 47 12.85 -7.02 0.37
CA GLU A 47 13.72 -6.00 0.98
C GLU A 47 13.26 -5.65 2.40
N GLY A 48 11.94 -5.61 2.62
CA GLY A 48 11.36 -5.45 3.96
C GLY A 48 11.44 -6.69 4.84
N GLY A 49 12.10 -7.76 4.39
CA GLY A 49 12.40 -8.95 5.20
C GLY A 49 11.31 -10.02 5.21
N THR A 50 10.39 -10.04 4.24
CA THR A 50 9.47 -11.18 4.04
C THR A 50 9.68 -11.85 2.69
N ALA A 51 9.86 -13.17 2.71
CA ALA A 51 9.96 -13.98 1.51
C ALA A 51 8.58 -14.49 1.09
N VAL A 52 7.71 -13.60 0.60
CA VAL A 52 6.37 -13.96 0.13
C VAL A 52 6.36 -14.86 -1.12
N GLY A 53 7.53 -15.06 -1.75
CA GLY A 53 7.66 -15.80 -3.01
C GLY A 53 7.12 -15.00 -4.20
N THR A 54 6.66 -15.71 -5.22
CA THR A 54 6.06 -15.09 -6.41
C THR A 54 4.63 -14.63 -6.12
N ILE A 55 4.33 -13.38 -6.43
CA ILE A 55 2.94 -12.88 -6.49
C ILE A 55 2.38 -13.21 -7.87
N ALA A 56 1.53 -14.24 -7.94
CA ALA A 56 0.94 -14.73 -9.18
C ALA A 56 -0.18 -13.83 -9.69
N GLY A 57 -0.88 -13.13 -8.80
CA GLY A 57 -1.94 -12.19 -9.17
C GLY A 57 -2.17 -11.12 -8.11
N VAL A 58 -2.70 -9.98 -8.54
CA VAL A 58 -3.14 -8.88 -7.66
C VAL A 58 -4.55 -8.48 -8.05
N ARG A 59 -5.40 -8.24 -7.05
CA ARG A 59 -6.80 -7.82 -7.22
C ARG A 59 -7.18 -6.81 -6.15
N SER A 60 -8.22 -6.01 -6.40
CA SER A 60 -8.89 -5.27 -5.34
C SER A 60 -9.42 -6.24 -4.31
N GLU A 61 -9.14 -6.02 -3.03
CA GLU A 61 -9.55 -6.96 -1.98
C GLU A 61 -10.98 -6.63 -1.60
N ASP A 62 -11.97 -7.45 -1.97
CA ASP A 62 -13.39 -7.21 -1.66
C ASP A 62 -13.82 -7.69 -0.28
N THR A 63 -12.95 -8.37 0.46
CA THR A 63 -13.29 -8.89 1.78
C THR A 63 -13.28 -7.78 2.82
N ASP A 64 -14.47 -7.53 3.37
CA ASP A 64 -14.64 -6.71 4.55
C ASP A 64 -14.19 -7.49 5.80
N VAL A 65 -13.10 -7.03 6.42
CA VAL A 65 -12.58 -7.57 7.68
C VAL A 65 -12.89 -6.56 8.78
N GLU A 66 -13.96 -6.81 9.53
CA GLU A 66 -14.40 -5.97 10.66
C GLU A 66 -14.76 -4.52 10.30
N GLY A 67 -15.33 -4.30 9.12
CA GLY A 67 -15.67 -2.98 8.60
C GLY A 67 -14.53 -2.30 7.84
N GLU A 68 -13.39 -2.99 7.70
CA GLU A 68 -12.18 -2.48 7.07
C GLU A 68 -11.81 -3.34 5.86
N ARG A 69 -11.45 -2.67 4.77
CA ARG A 69 -11.09 -3.31 3.51
C ARG A 69 -9.75 -2.78 3.01
N PRO A 70 -8.71 -3.62 2.87
CA PRO A 70 -7.46 -3.16 2.27
C PRO A 70 -7.69 -2.85 0.78
N GLY A 71 -6.89 -1.93 0.22
CA GLY A 71 -7.05 -1.54 -1.19
C GLY A 71 -6.86 -2.70 -2.16
N LEU A 72 -5.76 -3.45 -2.02
CA LEU A 72 -5.40 -4.56 -2.90
C LEU A 72 -4.91 -5.78 -2.11
N ALA A 73 -5.01 -6.96 -2.71
CA ALA A 73 -4.39 -8.19 -2.24
C ALA A 73 -3.55 -8.85 -3.33
N GLY A 74 -2.36 -9.31 -2.95
CA GLY A 74 -1.47 -10.13 -3.75
C GLY A 74 -1.55 -11.59 -3.35
N TYR A 75 -1.71 -12.47 -4.33
CA TYR A 75 -1.89 -13.91 -4.15
C TYR A 75 -0.72 -14.70 -4.74
N ASP A 76 -0.36 -15.82 -4.12
CA ASP A 76 0.57 -16.79 -4.71
C ASP A 76 -0.10 -17.70 -5.75
N GLY A 77 0.68 -18.65 -6.30
CA GLY A 77 0.20 -19.60 -7.31
C GLY A 77 -0.87 -20.57 -6.80
N GLU A 78 -1.06 -20.71 -5.48
CA GLU A 78 -2.12 -21.50 -4.87
C GLU A 78 -3.40 -20.66 -4.64
N GLY A 79 -3.36 -19.36 -4.95
CA GLY A 79 -4.45 -18.43 -4.69
C GLY A 79 -4.52 -17.99 -3.23
N VAL A 80 -3.47 -18.20 -2.43
CA VAL A 80 -3.42 -17.76 -1.04
C VAL A 80 -2.90 -16.33 -0.96
N VAL A 81 -3.53 -15.49 -0.13
CA VAL A 81 -3.11 -14.10 0.10
C VAL A 81 -1.72 -14.09 0.75
N ARG A 82 -0.77 -13.39 0.14
CA ARG A 82 0.59 -13.19 0.66
C ARG A 82 0.93 -11.73 0.95
N ALA A 83 0.18 -10.81 0.34
CA ALA A 83 0.33 -9.39 0.61
C ALA A 83 -1.05 -8.73 0.69
N LEU A 84 -1.30 -7.98 1.74
CA LEU A 84 -2.38 -6.99 1.78
C LEU A 84 -1.76 -5.61 1.62
N ILE A 85 -2.33 -4.79 0.75
CA ILE A 85 -1.76 -3.50 0.35
C ILE A 85 -2.79 -2.41 0.62
N GLN A 86 -2.45 -1.50 1.53
CA GLN A 86 -3.24 -0.32 1.82
C GLN A 86 -2.56 0.91 1.20
N VAL A 87 -3.27 1.59 0.31
CA VAL A 87 -2.90 2.92 -0.15
C VAL A 87 -3.39 3.94 0.88
N VAL A 88 -2.54 4.87 1.27
CA VAL A 88 -2.87 5.94 2.21
C VAL A 88 -2.45 7.26 1.59
N CYS A 89 -3.35 7.89 0.84
CA CYS A 89 -3.08 9.19 0.23
C CYS A 89 -3.28 10.30 1.26
N TRP A 90 -4.50 10.44 1.78
CA TRP A 90 -4.91 11.59 2.60
C TRP A 90 -5.61 11.21 3.89
N ALA A 91 -6.35 10.09 3.86
CA ALA A 91 -7.10 9.64 5.00
C ALA A 91 -6.17 9.36 6.19
N ASP A 92 -6.67 9.64 7.38
CA ASP A 92 -6.12 9.07 8.60
C ASP A 92 -6.39 7.58 8.65
N LEU A 93 -5.57 6.86 9.40
CA LEU A 93 -5.81 5.45 9.66
C LEU A 93 -7.16 5.28 10.36
N THR A 94 -8.02 4.45 9.80
CA THR A 94 -9.29 4.08 10.44
C THR A 94 -9.04 3.36 11.77
N PRO A 95 -10.01 3.31 12.70
CA PRO A 95 -9.81 2.68 14.01
C PRO A 95 -9.37 1.22 13.94
N GLY A 96 -9.78 0.46 12.92
CA GLY A 96 -9.38 -0.94 12.75
C GLY A 96 -7.98 -1.14 12.16
N GLN A 97 -7.38 -0.11 11.56
CA GLN A 97 -6.05 -0.20 10.96
C GLN A 97 -4.91 -0.03 11.97
N PRO A 98 -3.81 -0.82 11.86
CA PRO A 98 -3.58 -1.89 10.89
C PRO A 98 -4.13 -3.26 11.32
N ASN A 99 -4.66 -3.36 12.54
CA ASN A 99 -4.90 -4.64 13.23
C ASN A 99 -5.91 -5.57 12.55
N ALA A 100 -7.00 -5.02 12.00
CA ALA A 100 -8.01 -5.81 11.29
C ALA A 100 -7.40 -6.61 10.14
N TYR A 101 -6.47 -6.01 9.40
CA TYR A 101 -5.85 -6.64 8.22
C TYR A 101 -4.96 -7.83 8.56
N PHE A 102 -4.34 -7.88 9.73
CA PHE A 102 -3.52 -9.03 10.13
C PHE A 102 -4.32 -10.33 10.25
N LYS A 103 -5.64 -10.26 10.42
CA LYS A 103 -6.54 -11.42 10.44
C LYS A 103 -6.75 -12.03 9.05
N GLY A 104 -6.59 -11.25 7.99
CA GLY A 104 -6.65 -11.71 6.60
C GLY A 104 -5.35 -12.32 6.08
N LEU A 105 -4.26 -12.25 6.86
CA LEU A 105 -2.98 -12.83 6.48
C LEU A 105 -2.80 -14.23 7.05
N PRO A 106 -2.21 -15.16 6.29
CA PRO A 106 -1.94 -16.50 6.78
C PRO A 106 -0.93 -16.50 7.93
N LEU A 107 -1.06 -17.49 8.82
CA LEU A 107 -0.14 -17.69 9.95
C LEU A 107 0.91 -18.76 9.65
N ASP A 108 0.66 -19.63 8.66
CA ASP A 108 1.46 -20.80 8.31
C ASP A 108 2.55 -20.52 7.26
N ARG A 109 2.57 -19.32 6.67
CA ARG A 109 3.51 -18.94 5.60
C ARG A 109 3.84 -17.45 5.63
N PRO A 110 5.00 -17.03 5.10
CA PRO A 110 5.41 -15.63 5.11
C PRO A 110 4.42 -14.72 4.38
N ALA A 111 4.05 -13.61 5.01
CA ALA A 111 3.07 -12.66 4.49
C ALA A 111 3.39 -11.22 4.91
N ALA A 112 2.84 -10.24 4.19
CA ALA A 112 3.05 -8.83 4.47
C ALA A 112 1.76 -8.03 4.48
N LEU A 113 1.69 -7.05 5.38
CA LEU A 113 0.80 -5.91 5.29
C LEU A 113 1.63 -4.70 4.89
N LEU A 114 1.42 -4.20 3.66
CA LEU A 114 2.15 -3.08 3.08
C LEU A 114 1.27 -1.85 3.01
N PHE A 115 1.70 -0.78 3.67
CA PHE A 115 1.16 0.56 3.48
C PHE A 115 1.98 1.31 2.43
N ILE A 116 1.31 2.02 1.52
CA ILE A 116 1.93 2.90 0.53
C ILE A 116 1.43 4.32 0.79
N ALA A 117 2.35 5.25 1.02
CA ALA A 117 2.00 6.62 1.39
C ALA A 117 2.91 7.66 0.68
N PRO A 118 2.55 8.94 0.69
CA PRO A 118 3.44 10.03 0.30
C PRO A 118 4.67 10.08 1.20
N ALA A 119 5.86 10.33 0.63
CA ALA A 119 7.15 10.35 1.35
C ALA A 119 7.10 11.22 2.64
N ALA A 120 6.45 12.39 2.56
CA ALA A 120 6.30 13.31 3.69
C ALA A 120 5.52 12.73 4.89
N ARG A 121 4.65 11.73 4.67
CA ARG A 121 3.84 11.10 5.73
C ARG A 121 4.57 9.97 6.45
N LEU A 122 5.63 9.40 5.88
CA LEU A 122 6.29 8.21 6.45
C LEU A 122 6.75 8.44 7.89
N ALA A 123 7.34 9.60 8.17
CA ALA A 123 7.86 9.95 9.50
C ALA A 123 6.79 9.92 10.59
N ALA A 124 5.58 10.41 10.29
CA ALA A 124 4.47 10.44 11.24
C ALA A 124 3.65 9.12 11.23
N LEU A 125 3.45 8.51 10.07
CA LEU A 125 2.60 7.34 9.92
C LEU A 125 3.24 6.07 10.50
N TRP A 126 4.56 5.92 10.37
CA TRP A 126 5.26 4.72 10.87
C TRP A 126 5.15 4.49 12.38
N PRO A 127 5.47 5.47 13.26
CA PRO A 127 5.32 5.26 14.69
C PRO A 127 3.87 4.98 15.08
N GLU A 128 2.89 5.59 14.39
CA GLU A 128 1.48 5.32 14.65
C GLU A 128 1.06 3.89 14.24
N LEU A 129 1.50 3.42 13.07
CA LEU A 129 1.28 2.03 12.62
C LEU A 129 1.88 1.03 13.61
N CYS A 130 3.11 1.26 14.06
CA CYS A 130 3.77 0.40 15.05
C CYS A 130 3.01 0.42 16.38
N ARG A 131 2.67 1.61 16.88
CA ARG A 131 1.95 1.79 18.15
C ARG A 131 0.61 1.06 18.14
N ARG A 132 -0.20 1.23 17.08
CA ARG A 132 -1.49 0.54 16.95
C ARG A 132 -1.32 -0.97 16.81
N ALA A 133 -0.33 -1.42 16.02
CA ALA A 133 -0.07 -2.84 15.88
C ALA A 133 0.35 -3.49 17.21
N ASP A 134 1.09 -2.74 18.05
CA ASP A 134 1.54 -3.20 19.36
C ASP A 134 0.40 -3.33 20.40
N GLU A 135 -0.79 -2.81 20.11
CA GLU A 135 -1.99 -2.98 20.95
C GLU A 135 -2.53 -4.42 20.93
N GLN A 136 -2.27 -5.17 19.84
CA GLN A 136 -2.78 -6.53 19.65
C GLN A 136 -1.69 -7.58 19.36
N PHE A 137 -0.54 -7.14 18.88
CA PHE A 137 0.60 -7.98 18.53
C PHE A 137 1.86 -7.45 19.18
N THR A 138 2.95 -8.21 19.19
CA THR A 138 4.26 -7.68 19.56
C THR A 138 5.03 -7.29 18.30
N ILE A 139 5.54 -6.06 18.25
CA ILE A 139 6.34 -5.53 17.14
C ILE A 139 7.83 -5.69 17.43
N ILE A 140 8.55 -6.35 16.52
CA ILE A 140 9.97 -6.70 16.69
C ILE A 140 10.80 -6.10 15.56
N GLY A 141 11.88 -5.41 15.93
CA GLY A 141 12.89 -4.93 14.98
C GLY A 141 12.36 -3.88 14.00
N ALA A 142 11.50 -2.97 14.48
CA ALA A 142 10.99 -1.88 13.66
C ALA A 142 12.12 -0.99 13.13
N THR A 143 12.24 -0.89 11.80
CA THR A 143 13.31 -0.15 11.16
C THR A 143 12.99 1.35 11.03
N THR A 144 14.01 2.17 11.25
CA THR A 144 14.06 3.60 10.90
C THR A 144 15.54 4.00 10.68
N PRO A 145 15.87 5.03 9.86
CA PRO A 145 15.06 5.72 8.83
C PRO A 145 15.11 5.00 7.47
N GLY A 146 14.35 5.48 6.48
CA GLY A 146 14.33 4.98 5.11
C GLY A 146 12.98 5.15 4.43
N ASP A 147 12.97 4.98 3.11
CA ASP A 147 11.77 4.96 2.28
C ASP A 147 10.98 3.67 2.40
N LEU A 148 11.65 2.56 2.77
CA LEU A 148 11.03 1.32 3.17
C LEU A 148 11.26 1.08 4.66
N ARG A 149 10.17 0.91 5.41
CA ARG A 149 10.18 0.61 6.84
C ARG A 149 9.46 -0.69 7.06
N ALA A 150 9.99 -1.51 7.97
CA ALA A 150 9.43 -2.81 8.22
C ALA A 150 9.63 -3.25 9.67
N ALA A 151 8.73 -4.09 10.16
CA ALA A 151 8.83 -4.75 11.45
C ALA A 151 8.25 -6.16 11.38
N THR A 152 8.75 -7.07 12.21
CA THR A 152 8.14 -8.39 12.41
C THR A 152 6.96 -8.24 13.36
N VAL A 153 5.87 -8.95 13.05
CA VAL A 153 4.69 -9.06 13.89
C VAL A 153 4.66 -10.45 14.50
N SER A 154 4.48 -10.54 15.82
CA SER A 154 4.43 -11.83 16.52
C SER A 154 3.33 -12.76 15.98
N GLY A 155 3.50 -14.06 16.22
CA GLY A 155 2.47 -15.08 15.91
C GLY A 155 2.48 -15.56 14.45
N GLY A 156 3.59 -15.43 13.74
CA GLY A 156 3.81 -15.98 12.40
C GLY A 156 4.94 -15.27 11.65
N GLU A 157 5.17 -15.65 10.39
CA GLU A 157 6.14 -14.98 9.51
C GLU A 157 5.52 -13.75 8.81
N ARG A 158 4.87 -12.89 9.60
CA ARG A 158 4.17 -11.71 9.07
C ARG A 158 4.99 -10.44 9.29
N ARG A 159 4.98 -9.56 8.28
CA ARG A 159 5.64 -8.25 8.34
C ARG A 159 4.62 -7.13 8.25
N LEU A 160 4.82 -6.10 9.07
CA LEU A 160 4.23 -4.78 8.87
C LEU A 160 5.23 -3.95 8.06
N MET A 161 4.77 -3.31 6.99
CA MET A 161 5.63 -2.56 6.09
C MET A 161 4.99 -1.22 5.72
N LEU A 162 5.84 -0.21 5.49
CA LEU A 162 5.45 1.10 4.98
C LEU A 162 6.48 1.53 3.94
N THR A 163 6.00 1.89 2.75
CA THR A 163 6.83 2.46 1.68
C THR A 163 6.27 3.78 1.17
N SER A 164 7.12 4.58 0.53
CA SER A 164 6.67 5.73 -0.24
C SER A 164 6.19 5.32 -1.65
N TRP A 165 5.29 6.13 -2.24
CA TRP A 165 4.93 6.03 -3.65
C TRP A 165 6.15 6.08 -4.57
N ASN A 166 7.05 7.04 -4.35
CA ASN A 166 8.26 7.20 -5.15
C ASN A 166 9.11 5.92 -5.13
N ALA A 167 9.41 5.38 -3.95
CA ALA A 167 10.26 4.19 -3.84
C ALA A 167 9.65 2.95 -4.51
N LEU A 168 8.33 2.77 -4.42
CA LEU A 168 7.65 1.68 -5.10
C LEU A 168 7.66 1.86 -6.62
N LEU A 169 7.26 3.05 -7.10
CA LEU A 169 7.11 3.31 -8.53
C LEU A 169 8.46 3.37 -9.25
N GLU A 170 9.52 3.90 -8.63
CA GLU A 170 10.89 3.87 -9.17
C GLU A 170 11.39 2.44 -9.40
N LEU A 171 11.14 1.54 -8.43
CA LEU A 171 11.49 0.13 -8.59
C LEU A 171 10.64 -0.54 -9.68
N MET A 172 9.33 -0.27 -9.70
CA MET A 172 8.43 -0.80 -10.73
C MET A 172 8.86 -0.35 -12.12
N GLU A 173 9.09 0.94 -12.33
CA GLU A 173 9.52 1.52 -13.60
C GLU A 173 10.82 0.88 -14.09
N ARG A 174 11.83 0.75 -13.22
CA ARG A 174 13.09 0.09 -13.55
C ARG A 174 12.91 -1.36 -13.99
N VAL A 175 12.09 -2.14 -13.27
CA VAL A 175 11.88 -3.57 -13.56
C VAL A 175 11.03 -3.76 -14.82
N VAL A 176 9.98 -2.95 -14.98
CA VAL A 176 9.07 -2.95 -16.13
C VAL A 176 9.80 -2.54 -17.41
N SER A 177 10.59 -1.46 -17.36
CA SER A 177 11.41 -1.01 -18.50
C SER A 177 12.43 -2.06 -18.90
N GLY A 178 13.10 -2.68 -17.92
CA GLY A 178 14.05 -3.76 -18.15
C GLY A 178 13.41 -5.01 -18.80
N ALA A 179 12.12 -5.23 -18.57
CA ALA A 179 11.34 -6.31 -19.17
C ALA A 179 10.72 -5.93 -20.54
N GLY A 180 10.78 -4.67 -20.94
CA GLY A 180 10.17 -4.17 -22.18
C GLY A 180 8.63 -4.15 -22.13
N ASP A 181 8.03 -4.06 -20.95
CA ASP A 181 6.57 -4.04 -20.76
C ASP A 181 6.03 -2.60 -20.90
N VAL A 182 5.85 -2.19 -22.16
CA VAL A 182 5.45 -0.82 -22.54
C VAL A 182 4.07 -0.44 -22.01
N GLU A 183 3.13 -1.39 -21.88
CA GLU A 183 1.79 -1.11 -21.34
C GLU A 183 1.88 -0.75 -19.85
N ALA A 184 2.64 -1.52 -19.07
CA ALA A 184 2.85 -1.23 -17.66
C ALA A 184 3.64 0.06 -17.43
N GLU A 185 4.63 0.36 -18.29
CA GLU A 185 5.40 1.61 -18.23
C GLU A 185 4.48 2.82 -18.44
N ALA A 186 3.62 2.78 -19.46
CA ALA A 186 2.62 3.82 -19.69
C ALA A 186 1.63 3.94 -18.52
N GLY A 187 1.20 2.81 -17.94
CA GLY A 187 0.33 2.79 -16.76
C GLY A 187 0.99 3.45 -15.54
N ILE A 188 2.28 3.18 -15.29
CA ILE A 188 3.06 3.83 -14.22
C ILE A 188 3.15 5.34 -14.46
N GLY A 189 3.42 5.77 -15.70
CA GLY A 189 3.46 7.20 -16.05
C GLY A 189 2.12 7.91 -15.82
N GLN A 190 0.99 7.26 -16.14
CA GLN A 190 -0.34 7.80 -15.86
C GLN A 190 -0.60 7.92 -14.36
N LEU A 191 -0.26 6.88 -13.58
CA LEU A 191 -0.41 6.87 -12.13
C LEU A 191 0.43 7.98 -11.46
N LEU A 192 1.68 8.18 -11.92
CA LEU A 192 2.51 9.30 -11.46
C LEU A 192 1.84 10.64 -11.75
N GLY A 193 1.30 10.84 -12.95
CA GLY A 193 0.59 12.07 -13.31
C GLY A 193 -0.66 12.34 -12.46
N GLU A 194 -1.39 11.29 -12.04
CA GLU A 194 -2.49 11.41 -11.07
C GLU A 194 -1.96 11.83 -9.70
N LEU A 195 -0.94 11.13 -9.19
CA LEU A 195 -0.32 11.42 -7.89
C LEU A 195 0.28 12.84 -7.84
N ASP A 196 0.87 13.33 -8.92
CA ASP A 196 1.38 14.69 -9.04
C ASP A 196 0.26 15.73 -8.99
N ARG A 197 -0.84 15.51 -9.74
CA ARG A 197 -2.03 16.39 -9.68
C ARG A 197 -2.67 16.43 -8.30
N MET A 198 -2.54 15.33 -7.57
CA MET A 198 -2.93 15.16 -6.19
C MET A 198 -1.93 15.80 -5.19
N GLY A 199 -0.77 16.28 -5.63
CA GLY A 199 0.29 16.81 -4.76
C GLY A 199 0.98 15.74 -3.91
N GLN A 200 0.83 14.46 -4.28
CA GLN A 200 1.40 13.29 -3.60
C GLN A 200 2.69 12.81 -4.28
N GLY A 201 2.84 13.11 -5.57
CA GLY A 201 4.10 12.94 -6.28
C GLY A 201 5.05 14.07 -5.87
N SER A 202 6.04 13.73 -5.06
CA SER A 202 7.25 14.55 -4.97
C SER A 202 8.24 13.99 -5.98
N TYR A 203 7.89 14.06 -7.26
CA TYR A 203 8.77 13.71 -8.36
C TYR A 203 9.35 15.00 -8.94
N ARG A 204 10.30 15.62 -8.23
CA ARG A 204 11.14 16.72 -8.75
C ARG A 204 12.33 16.98 -7.82
N THR A 205 13.51 16.57 -8.28
CA THR A 205 14.75 17.34 -8.12
C THR A 205 15.04 18.04 -9.43
#